data_AF-A0A2M6K8M1-F1
#
_entry.id   AF-A0A2M6K8M1-F1
#
_cell.length_a   1.000
_cell.length_b   1.000
_cell.length_c   1.000
_cell.angle_alpha   90.00
_cell.angle_beta   90.00
_cell.angle_gamma   90.00
#
_symmetry.space_group_name_H-M   'P 1'
#
loop_
_entity.id
_entity.type
_entity.pdbx_description
1 polymer ?
#
loop_
_entity_poly.entity_id
_entity_poly.type
_entity_poly.pdbx_seq_one_letter_code
_entity_poly.pdbx_strand_id
1 'polypeptide(L)'
;MTAWRLCENELKKLPDNNKFTHMYCDRFGSTLVVDAKFFRIKGLPYGYGLLWGVDYFKHDIPVAIIASSERYQAWAKYFSYHRIISNHPELLVCDDNVNIKMAARDKFPEVHIQTCTNHFKEVIRRNLKVRSDDTYKSFMKCINDAFKEKRTDADMFKRMRILWKVYEGDPVCESVLVNIQRYYHELTGYRGFKGAPTTTNIIEGFNSHLQSRLQSLRSFESVQHAQLWINGYILKRRFTKYTDCKGKFKHLNGKRGVDMTKKQRVVLPSYFS
;
A
#
# COMPACT_ATOMS: atom_id res chain seq x y z
N MET A 1 -8.36 24.30 -30.99
CA MET A 1 -8.04 23.91 -29.59
C MET A 1 -7.66 22.44 -29.59
N THR A 2 -6.47 22.06 -29.11
CA THR A 2 -6.00 20.64 -29.14
C THR A 2 -6.66 19.82 -28.04
N ALA A 3 -6.85 18.50 -28.26
CA ALA A 3 -7.35 17.56 -27.24
C ALA A 3 -6.56 17.64 -25.92
N TRP A 4 -5.24 17.81 -26.01
CA TRP A 4 -4.37 18.04 -24.86
C TRP A 4 -4.83 19.20 -23.96
N ARG A 5 -4.96 20.40 -24.54
CA ARG A 5 -5.36 21.62 -23.81
C ARG A 5 -6.75 21.49 -23.21
N LEU A 6 -7.68 20.81 -23.90
CA LEU A 6 -9.00 20.50 -23.35
C LEU A 6 -8.87 19.63 -22.09
N CYS A 7 -8.15 18.52 -22.17
CA CYS A 7 -7.92 17.64 -21.01
C CYS A 7 -7.24 18.38 -19.86
N GLU A 8 -6.20 19.17 -20.14
CA GLU A 8 -5.48 19.94 -19.13
C GLU A 8 -6.40 20.95 -18.43
N ASN A 9 -7.25 21.66 -19.20
CA ASN A 9 -8.22 22.61 -18.65
C ASN A 9 -9.27 21.92 -17.78
N GLU A 10 -9.78 20.75 -18.17
CA GLU A 10 -10.71 19.99 -17.33
C GLU A 10 -10.04 19.47 -16.04
N LEU A 11 -8.80 18.97 -16.13
CA LEU A 11 -8.06 18.51 -14.95
C LEU A 11 -7.79 19.65 -13.96
N LYS A 12 -7.54 20.87 -14.44
CA LYS A 12 -7.36 22.07 -13.60
C LYS A 12 -8.61 22.47 -12.82
N LYS A 13 -9.81 22.07 -13.26
CA LYS A 13 -11.07 22.34 -12.54
C LYS A 13 -11.29 21.40 -11.36
N LEU A 14 -10.61 20.25 -11.34
CA LEU A 14 -10.75 19.28 -10.26
C LEU A 14 -10.10 19.80 -8.97
N PRO A 15 -10.68 19.54 -7.79
CA PRO A 15 -10.04 19.89 -6.53
C PRO A 15 -8.77 19.05 -6.33
N ASP A 16 -7.86 19.51 -5.48
CA ASP A 16 -6.82 18.63 -4.94
C ASP A 16 -7.45 17.50 -4.10
N ASN A 17 -6.99 16.26 -4.28
CA ASN A 17 -7.53 15.08 -3.61
C ASN A 17 -7.45 15.20 -2.08
N ASN A 18 -6.34 15.70 -1.54
CA ASN A 18 -6.14 15.78 -0.09
C ASN A 18 -7.05 16.87 0.50
N LYS A 19 -7.20 18.01 -0.21
CA LYS A 19 -8.19 19.04 0.14
C LYS A 19 -9.61 18.50 0.07
N PHE A 20 -9.96 17.77 -0.99
CA PHE A 20 -11.26 17.13 -1.14
C PHE A 20 -11.54 16.17 0.02
N THR A 21 -10.57 15.32 0.38
CA THR A 21 -10.67 14.42 1.53
C THR A 21 -10.96 15.20 2.81
N HIS A 22 -10.17 16.23 3.13
CA HIS A 22 -10.36 17.04 4.32
C HIS A 22 -11.77 17.64 4.41
N MET A 23 -12.29 18.14 3.28
CA MET A 23 -13.61 18.76 3.23
C MET A 23 -14.74 17.75 3.41
N TYR A 24 -14.65 16.58 2.77
CA TYR A 24 -15.82 15.71 2.58
C TYR A 24 -15.75 14.34 3.25
N CYS A 25 -14.61 13.90 3.75
CA CYS A 25 -14.42 12.54 4.28
C CYS A 25 -13.83 12.55 5.70
N ASP A 26 -14.34 11.67 6.55
CA ASP A 26 -13.86 11.45 7.93
C ASP A 26 -14.10 10.01 8.42
N ARG A 27 -14.93 9.24 7.72
CA ARG A 27 -15.25 7.86 8.08
C ARG A 27 -14.25 6.91 7.47
N PHE A 28 -12.97 7.02 7.82
CA PHE A 28 -11.97 6.02 7.45
C PHE A 28 -12.03 4.79 8.38
N GLY A 29 -11.43 3.69 7.99
CA GLY A 29 -11.20 2.50 8.80
C GLY A 29 -9.86 2.58 9.53
N SER A 30 -9.63 1.67 10.47
CA SER A 30 -8.39 1.65 11.26
C SER A 30 -7.19 1.04 10.54
N THR A 31 -7.38 0.38 9.39
CA THR A 31 -6.32 -0.26 8.63
C THR A 31 -6.02 0.47 7.33
N LEU A 32 -4.78 0.96 7.20
CA LEU A 32 -4.26 1.62 6.00
C LEU A 32 -3.21 0.73 5.35
N VAL A 33 -3.32 0.53 4.03
CA VAL A 33 -2.28 -0.13 3.23
C VAL A 33 -1.59 0.92 2.38
N VAL A 34 -0.26 1.07 2.51
CA VAL A 34 0.51 2.09 1.79
C VAL A 34 1.58 1.48 0.91
N ASP A 35 1.87 2.16 -0.19
CA ASP A 35 2.89 1.78 -1.15
C ASP A 35 3.28 3.00 -1.99
N ALA A 36 4.34 2.88 -2.77
CA ALA A 36 4.77 3.87 -3.73
C ALA A 36 4.69 3.32 -5.16
N LYS A 37 4.39 4.20 -6.11
CA LYS A 37 4.41 3.86 -7.53
C LYS A 37 5.23 4.86 -8.32
N PHE A 38 6.36 4.39 -8.87
CA PHE A 38 7.21 5.23 -9.72
C PHE A 38 6.65 5.43 -11.12
N PHE A 39 6.86 6.63 -11.65
CA PHE A 39 6.53 7.03 -13.01
C PHE A 39 7.63 7.96 -13.57
N ARG A 40 7.65 8.11 -14.89
CA ARG A 40 8.70 8.87 -15.60
C ARG A 40 8.23 10.29 -15.92
N ILE A 41 9.17 11.23 -15.83
CA ILE A 41 9.02 12.60 -16.32
C ILE A 41 10.06 12.80 -17.41
N LYS A 42 9.64 13.38 -18.53
CA LYS A 42 10.49 13.63 -19.69
C LYS A 42 11.69 14.48 -19.30
N GLY A 43 12.87 14.11 -19.81
CA GLY A 43 14.12 14.82 -19.55
C GLY A 43 14.73 14.59 -18.16
N LEU A 44 14.05 13.88 -17.25
CA LEU A 44 14.60 13.55 -15.93
C LEU A 44 15.11 12.09 -15.91
N PRO A 45 16.35 11.85 -15.46
CA PRO A 45 16.93 10.51 -15.44
C PRO A 45 16.33 9.61 -14.36
N TYR A 46 15.74 10.21 -13.32
CA TYR A 46 15.10 9.52 -12.20
C TYR A 46 13.57 9.57 -12.30
N GLY A 47 12.92 8.52 -11.80
CA GLY A 47 11.46 8.47 -11.66
C GLY A 47 10.97 9.29 -10.46
N TYR A 48 9.75 9.80 -10.56
CA TYR A 48 9.01 10.34 -9.42
C TYR A 48 8.10 9.26 -8.85
N GLY A 49 7.89 9.27 -7.54
CA GLY A 49 7.01 8.36 -6.83
C GLY A 49 5.66 9.01 -6.52
N LEU A 50 4.57 8.31 -6.82
CA LEU A 50 3.29 8.52 -6.17
C LEU A 50 3.32 7.77 -4.84
N LEU A 51 3.31 8.51 -3.72
CA LEU A 51 3.14 7.94 -2.39
C LEU A 51 1.66 8.02 -2.03
N TRP A 52 1.03 6.88 -1.78
CA TRP A 52 -0.41 6.80 -1.55
C TRP A 52 -0.79 5.61 -0.69
N GLY A 53 -2.02 5.65 -0.18
CA GLY A 53 -2.55 4.61 0.67
C GLY A 53 -4.01 4.33 0.35
N VAL A 54 -4.41 3.11 0.63
CA VAL A 54 -5.77 2.62 0.48
C VAL A 54 -6.31 2.23 1.85
N ASP A 55 -7.47 2.78 2.21
CA ASP A 55 -8.26 2.28 3.34
C ASP A 55 -8.67 0.83 3.05
N TYR A 56 -8.15 -0.11 3.83
CA TYR A 56 -8.26 -1.53 3.52
C TYR A 56 -9.71 -2.02 3.44
N PHE A 57 -10.60 -1.47 4.28
CA PHE A 57 -11.98 -1.96 4.37
C PHE A 57 -12.94 -1.20 3.46
N LYS A 58 -12.62 0.05 3.14
CA LYS A 58 -13.49 0.95 2.37
C LYS A 58 -13.01 1.15 0.94
N HIS A 59 -11.78 0.70 0.64
CA HIS A 59 -11.09 0.80 -0.64
C HIS A 59 -10.92 2.25 -1.15
N ASP A 60 -11.10 3.24 -0.28
CA ASP A 60 -10.93 4.66 -0.61
C ASP A 60 -9.46 5.08 -0.48
N ILE A 61 -9.10 6.19 -1.13
CA ILE A 61 -7.73 6.74 -1.15
C ILE A 61 -7.72 8.05 -0.36
N PRO A 62 -7.46 8.03 0.96
CA PRO A 62 -7.52 9.23 1.80
C PRO A 62 -6.50 10.29 1.38
N VAL A 63 -5.24 9.88 1.18
CA VAL A 63 -4.12 10.77 0.90
C VAL A 63 -3.32 10.23 -0.28
N ALA A 64 -2.84 11.14 -1.10
CA ALA A 64 -1.85 10.84 -2.14
C ALA A 64 -0.96 12.06 -2.40
N ILE A 65 0.34 11.83 -2.55
CA ILE A 65 1.31 12.89 -2.88
C ILE A 65 2.30 12.41 -3.92
N ILE A 66 2.83 13.35 -4.71
CA ILE A 66 3.96 13.10 -5.60
C ILE A 66 5.25 13.53 -4.89
N ALA A 67 6.25 12.66 -4.91
CA ALA A 67 7.56 12.88 -4.33
C ALA A 67 8.67 12.47 -5.32
N SER A 68 9.86 13.06 -5.16
CA SER A 68 11.03 12.69 -5.96
C SER A 68 11.70 11.39 -5.50
N SER A 69 11.37 10.89 -4.31
CA SER A 69 11.89 9.64 -3.76
C SER A 69 11.06 9.15 -2.56
N GLU A 70 11.28 7.89 -2.16
CA GLU A 70 10.68 7.25 -0.97
C GLU A 70 11.50 7.46 0.32
N ARG A 71 12.16 8.61 0.44
CA ARG A 71 12.92 8.96 1.65
C ARG A 71 11.98 9.27 2.82
N TYR A 72 12.50 9.17 4.04
CA TYR A 72 11.77 9.48 5.27
C TYR A 72 11.00 10.81 5.20
N GLN A 73 11.61 11.89 4.72
CA GLN A 73 10.94 13.21 4.66
C GLN A 73 9.71 13.21 3.76
N ALA A 74 9.71 12.43 2.68
CA ALA A 74 8.58 12.33 1.78
C ALA A 74 7.42 11.57 2.45
N TRP A 75 7.72 10.46 3.13
CA TRP A 75 6.73 9.71 3.90
C TRP A 75 6.23 10.48 5.13
N ALA A 76 7.08 11.23 5.82
CA ALA A 76 6.69 12.08 6.93
C ALA A 76 5.71 13.18 6.48
N LYS A 77 5.96 13.78 5.29
CA LYS A 77 5.01 14.69 4.65
C LYS A 77 3.69 13.97 4.30
N TYR A 78 3.75 12.77 3.72
CA TYR A 78 2.56 11.97 3.43
C TYR A 78 1.71 11.73 4.69
N PHE A 79 2.31 11.22 5.77
CA PHE A 79 1.60 10.95 7.03
C PHE A 79 1.16 12.22 7.76
N SER A 80 1.78 13.38 7.52
CA SER A 80 1.28 14.66 8.07
C SER A 80 -0.12 15.02 7.54
N TYR A 81 -0.44 14.68 6.29
CA TYR A 81 -1.78 14.91 5.74
C TYR A 81 -2.85 14.06 6.44
N HIS A 82 -2.50 12.85 6.87
CA HIS A 82 -3.41 11.99 7.64
C HIS A 82 -3.82 12.64 8.97
N ARG A 83 -2.91 13.35 9.65
CA ARG A 83 -3.24 14.15 10.85
C ARG A 83 -4.18 15.31 10.52
N ILE A 84 -4.00 15.98 9.38
CA ILE A 84 -4.83 17.11 8.95
C ILE A 84 -6.27 16.68 8.63
N ILE A 85 -6.45 15.47 8.10
CA ILE A 85 -7.79 14.92 7.80
C ILE A 85 -8.37 14.13 8.98
N SER A 86 -7.76 14.22 10.17
CA SER A 86 -8.16 13.49 11.39
C SER A 86 -8.30 11.97 11.17
N ASN A 87 -7.48 11.40 10.29
CA ASN A 87 -7.44 9.96 10.02
C ASN A 87 -6.20 9.36 10.67
N HIS A 88 -6.40 8.61 11.74
CA HIS A 88 -5.34 7.98 12.53
C HIS A 88 -5.41 6.45 12.38
N PRO A 89 -4.67 5.86 11.42
CA PRO A 89 -4.69 4.40 11.28
C PRO A 89 -4.07 3.75 12.53
N GLU A 90 -4.70 2.70 13.02
CA GLU A 90 -4.19 1.88 14.12
C GLU A 90 -3.28 0.77 13.59
N LEU A 91 -3.54 0.30 12.37
CA LEU A 91 -2.72 -0.68 11.66
C LEU A 91 -2.27 -0.14 10.31
N LEU A 92 -0.97 -0.11 10.09
CA LEU A 92 -0.35 0.20 8.80
C LEU A 92 0.21 -1.09 8.19
N VAL A 93 -0.19 -1.40 6.96
CA VAL A 93 0.36 -2.52 6.18
C VAL A 93 1.20 -1.95 5.04
N CYS A 94 2.47 -2.32 4.98
CA CYS A 94 3.40 -1.81 3.98
C CYS A 94 4.47 -2.84 3.63
N ASP A 95 5.28 -2.51 2.63
CA ASP A 95 6.48 -3.27 2.29
C ASP A 95 7.56 -3.17 3.38
N ASP A 96 8.65 -3.89 3.19
CA ASP A 96 9.81 -3.85 4.09
C ASP A 96 10.67 -2.58 3.86
N ASN A 97 10.03 -1.42 3.82
CA ASN A 97 10.67 -0.12 3.67
C ASN A 97 10.73 0.59 5.03
N VAL A 98 11.95 0.73 5.58
CA VAL A 98 12.20 1.35 6.88
C VAL A 98 11.72 2.81 6.95
N ASN A 99 11.78 3.57 5.86
CA ASN A 99 11.37 4.97 5.83
C ASN A 99 9.86 5.11 6.05
N ILE A 100 9.06 4.19 5.51
CA ILE A 100 7.61 4.15 5.73
C ILE A 100 7.33 3.92 7.22
N LYS A 101 7.94 2.89 7.80
CA LYS A 101 7.72 2.48 9.19
C LYS A 101 8.13 3.56 10.17
N MET A 102 9.29 4.17 9.97
CA MET A 102 9.78 5.27 10.80
C MET A 102 8.87 6.49 10.71
N ALA A 103 8.49 6.91 9.50
CA ALA A 103 7.63 8.09 9.33
C ALA A 103 6.22 7.86 9.88
N ALA A 104 5.71 6.63 9.80
CA ALA A 104 4.44 6.27 10.40
C ALA A 104 4.48 6.34 11.93
N ARG A 105 5.47 5.72 12.57
CA ARG A 105 5.65 5.74 14.04
C ARG A 105 5.89 7.15 14.57
N ASP A 106 6.60 8.01 13.82
CA ASP A 106 6.78 9.42 14.18
C ASP A 106 5.46 10.20 14.21
N LYS A 107 4.54 9.92 13.28
CA LYS A 107 3.24 10.63 13.20
C LYS A 107 2.14 9.97 14.03
N PHE A 108 2.25 8.66 14.26
CA PHE A 108 1.29 7.82 14.97
C PHE A 108 2.05 6.88 15.90
N PRO A 109 2.43 7.32 17.12
CA PRO A 109 3.26 6.51 18.02
C PRO A 109 2.68 5.11 18.34
N GLU A 110 1.35 5.01 18.43
CA GLU A 110 0.63 3.76 18.75
C GLU A 110 0.31 2.89 17.52
N VAL A 111 0.78 3.27 16.32
CA VAL A 111 0.48 2.50 15.10
C VAL A 111 1.18 1.14 15.12
N HIS A 112 0.40 0.10 14.86
CA HIS A 112 0.93 -1.23 14.63
C HIS A 112 1.41 -1.32 13.18
N ILE A 113 2.59 -1.88 12.98
CA ILE A 113 3.17 -2.10 11.65
C ILE A 113 2.98 -3.56 11.28
N GLN A 114 2.36 -3.80 10.13
CA GLN A 114 2.34 -5.10 9.45
C GLN A 114 3.23 -5.03 8.20
N THR A 115 4.38 -5.69 8.24
CA THR A 115 5.21 -5.88 7.04
C THR A 115 4.55 -6.90 6.12
N CYS A 116 4.46 -6.60 4.83
CA CYS A 116 3.91 -7.51 3.83
C CYS A 116 4.67 -8.83 3.81
N THR A 117 4.00 -9.91 4.19
CA THR A 117 4.59 -11.24 4.24
C THR A 117 5.05 -11.73 2.86
N ASN A 118 4.40 -11.30 1.78
CA ASN A 118 4.81 -11.67 0.42
C ASN A 118 6.13 -11.01 0.01
N HIS A 119 6.28 -9.71 0.27
CA HIS A 119 7.53 -8.99 0.01
C HIS A 119 8.67 -9.52 0.88
N PHE A 120 8.42 -9.76 2.17
CA PHE A 120 9.40 -10.38 3.06
C PHE A 120 9.87 -11.76 2.55
N LYS A 121 8.93 -12.64 2.17
CA LYS A 121 9.27 -13.96 1.58
C LYS A 121 10.00 -13.83 0.25
N GLU A 122 9.69 -12.83 -0.56
CA GLU A 122 10.36 -12.62 -1.85
C GLU A 122 11.84 -12.23 -1.67
N VAL A 123 12.16 -11.42 -0.66
CA VAL A 123 13.56 -11.13 -0.29
C VAL A 123 14.31 -12.42 0.05
N ILE A 124 13.70 -13.29 0.87
CA ILE A 124 14.28 -14.60 1.20
C ILE A 124 14.50 -15.44 -0.07
N ARG A 125 13.50 -15.54 -0.95
CA ARG A 125 13.61 -16.31 -2.21
C ARG A 125 14.76 -15.82 -3.09
N ARG A 126 14.94 -14.50 -3.19
CA ARG A 126 16.02 -13.89 -3.99
C ARG A 126 17.39 -14.19 -3.40
N ASN A 127 17.54 -14.02 -2.08
CA ASN A 127 18.80 -14.28 -1.39
C ASN A 127 19.22 -15.75 -1.49
N LEU A 128 18.24 -16.67 -1.38
CA LEU A 128 18.45 -18.11 -1.48
C LEU A 128 18.44 -18.63 -2.93
N LYS A 129 18.18 -17.78 -3.93
CA LYS A 129 18.12 -18.10 -5.37
C LYS A 129 17.22 -19.29 -5.72
N VAL A 130 16.16 -19.55 -4.96
CA VAL A 130 15.32 -20.77 -5.07
C VAL A 130 14.56 -20.96 -6.39
N ARG A 131 14.59 -19.97 -7.29
CA ARG A 131 14.02 -20.07 -8.63
C ARG A 131 14.98 -20.74 -9.62
N SER A 132 16.28 -20.57 -9.40
CA SER A 132 17.35 -21.09 -10.26
C SER A 132 18.15 -22.22 -9.59
N ASP A 133 18.07 -22.33 -8.27
CA ASP A 133 18.81 -23.30 -7.46
C ASP A 133 17.85 -24.12 -6.59
N ASP A 134 18.06 -25.42 -6.55
CA ASP A 134 17.20 -26.38 -5.88
C ASP A 134 17.58 -26.60 -4.41
N THR A 135 18.80 -26.21 -4.01
CA THR A 135 19.39 -26.41 -2.68
C THR A 135 18.43 -26.03 -1.55
N TYR A 136 17.82 -24.84 -1.64
CA TYR A 136 16.95 -24.30 -0.58
C TYR A 136 15.46 -24.34 -0.89
N LYS A 137 15.02 -25.05 -1.93
CA LYS A 137 13.60 -25.12 -2.30
C LYS A 137 12.75 -25.76 -1.21
N SER A 138 13.24 -26.84 -0.59
CA SER A 138 12.54 -27.52 0.50
C SER A 138 12.36 -26.60 1.72
N PHE A 139 13.44 -25.95 2.15
CA PHE A 139 13.40 -24.97 3.25
C PHE A 139 12.41 -23.84 2.96
N MET A 140 12.48 -23.24 1.78
CA MET A 140 11.58 -22.15 1.39
C MET A 140 10.11 -22.61 1.34
N LYS A 141 9.83 -23.86 0.94
CA LYS A 141 8.47 -24.42 1.00
C LYS A 141 7.94 -24.41 2.43
N CYS A 142 8.74 -24.86 3.39
CA CYS A 142 8.36 -24.83 4.79
C CYS A 142 8.13 -23.40 5.33
N ILE A 143 8.95 -22.43 4.91
CA ILE A 143 8.72 -21.01 5.22
C ILE A 143 7.38 -20.53 4.64
N ASN A 144 7.09 -20.86 3.38
CA ASN A 144 5.81 -20.49 2.77
C ASN A 144 4.62 -21.09 3.54
N ASP A 145 4.72 -22.34 3.98
CA ASP A 145 3.68 -23.03 4.75
C ASP A 145 3.47 -22.42 6.14
N ALA A 146 4.56 -21.97 6.78
CA ALA A 146 4.49 -21.26 8.06
C ALA A 146 3.69 -19.95 7.93
N PHE A 147 3.87 -19.20 6.83
CA PHE A 147 3.18 -17.93 6.58
C PHE A 147 1.92 -18.04 5.70
N LYS A 148 1.44 -19.26 5.40
CA LYS A 148 0.28 -19.46 4.53
C LYS A 148 -1.01 -18.90 5.12
N GLU A 149 -1.15 -19.00 6.44
CA GLU A 149 -2.36 -18.63 7.18
C GLU A 149 -1.98 -17.77 8.38
N LYS A 150 -2.96 -17.03 8.92
CA LYS A 150 -2.80 -16.31 10.18
C LYS A 150 -2.73 -17.30 11.33
N ARG A 151 -1.68 -17.23 12.13
CA ARG A 151 -1.41 -18.16 13.23
C ARG A 151 -1.31 -17.45 14.58
N THR A 152 -1.59 -18.21 15.63
CA THR A 152 -1.30 -17.82 17.02
C THR A 152 0.20 -17.83 17.30
N ASP A 153 0.63 -17.20 18.39
CA ASP A 153 2.03 -17.23 18.83
C ASP A 153 2.53 -18.66 19.03
N ALA A 154 1.74 -19.47 19.76
CA ALA A 154 2.08 -20.84 20.07
C ALA A 154 2.27 -21.71 18.81
N ASP A 155 1.37 -21.62 17.83
CA ASP A 155 1.51 -22.40 16.58
C ASP A 155 2.70 -21.91 15.74
N MET A 156 2.89 -20.60 15.63
CA MET A 156 4.03 -20.04 14.88
C MET A 156 5.36 -20.42 15.53
N PHE A 157 5.49 -20.29 16.86
CA PHE A 157 6.69 -20.67 17.60
C PHE A 157 6.98 -22.17 17.47
N LYS A 158 5.96 -23.02 17.59
CA LYS A 158 6.09 -24.47 17.38
C LYS A 158 6.67 -24.79 15.99
N ARG A 159 6.16 -24.13 14.94
CA ARG A 159 6.62 -24.33 13.56
C ARG A 159 8.05 -23.82 13.36
N MET A 160 8.38 -22.64 13.88
CA MET A 160 9.75 -22.10 13.81
C MET A 160 10.74 -23.01 14.54
N ARG A 161 10.36 -23.56 15.69
CA ARG A 161 11.20 -24.51 16.43
C ARG A 161 11.43 -25.82 15.68
N ILE A 162 10.39 -26.35 15.00
CA ILE A 162 10.55 -27.53 14.13
C ILE A 162 11.51 -27.22 13.00
N LEU A 163 11.36 -26.06 12.35
CA LEU A 163 12.25 -25.65 11.27
C LEU A 163 13.69 -25.49 11.74
N TRP A 164 13.89 -24.87 12.90
CA TRP A 164 15.21 -24.73 13.52
C TRP A 164 15.88 -26.10 13.67
N LYS A 165 15.19 -27.08 14.27
CA LYS A 165 15.75 -28.42 14.47
C LYS A 165 16.07 -29.18 13.18
N VAL A 166 15.36 -28.91 12.10
CA VAL A 166 15.57 -29.61 10.81
C VAL A 166 16.76 -29.01 10.05
N TYR A 167 16.98 -27.70 10.19
CA TYR A 167 17.98 -26.95 9.44
C TYR A 167 19.10 -26.38 10.34
N GLU A 168 19.22 -26.88 11.57
CA GLU A 168 20.34 -26.54 12.45
C GLU A 168 21.65 -27.04 11.85
N GLY A 169 22.70 -26.20 11.93
CA GLY A 169 23.98 -26.45 11.29
C GLY A 169 24.11 -25.91 9.86
N ASP A 170 23.02 -25.43 9.24
CA ASP A 170 23.09 -24.66 8.00
C ASP A 170 23.06 -23.15 8.30
N PRO A 171 24.20 -22.44 8.20
CA PRO A 171 24.29 -21.04 8.60
C PRO A 171 23.41 -20.10 7.76
N VAL A 172 23.09 -20.50 6.52
CA VAL A 172 22.21 -19.72 5.63
C VAL A 172 20.76 -19.85 6.09
N CYS A 173 20.30 -21.07 6.38
CA CYS A 173 18.96 -21.32 6.90
C CYS A 173 18.76 -20.69 8.27
N GLU A 174 19.74 -20.83 9.16
CA GLU A 174 19.73 -20.22 10.50
C GLU A 174 19.62 -18.69 10.42
N SER A 175 20.40 -18.05 9.55
CA SER A 175 20.32 -16.59 9.32
C SER A 175 18.91 -16.14 8.89
N VAL A 176 18.24 -16.91 8.03
CA VAL A 176 16.86 -16.63 7.63
C VAL A 176 15.88 -16.77 8.80
N LEU A 177 16.02 -17.81 9.62
CA LEU A 177 15.17 -18.03 10.80
C LEU A 177 15.37 -16.94 11.86
N VAL A 178 16.62 -16.53 12.11
CA VAL A 178 16.95 -15.39 12.98
C VAL A 178 16.32 -14.11 12.44
N ASN A 179 16.38 -13.88 11.12
CA ASN A 179 15.76 -12.71 10.52
C ASN A 179 14.23 -12.71 10.67
N ILE A 180 13.57 -13.87 10.49
CA ILE A 180 12.13 -14.03 10.78
C ILE A 180 11.81 -13.67 12.23
N GLN A 181 12.61 -14.15 13.19
CA GLN A 181 12.41 -13.86 14.60
C GLN A 181 12.57 -12.36 14.89
N ARG A 182 13.56 -11.70 14.28
CA ARG A 182 13.78 -10.25 14.41
C ARG A 182 12.56 -9.44 13.93
N TYR A 183 11.99 -9.82 12.79
CA TYR A 183 10.82 -9.14 12.22
C TYR A 183 9.48 -9.68 12.73
N TYR A 184 9.48 -10.60 13.70
CA TYR A 184 8.28 -11.33 14.13
C TYR A 184 7.10 -10.40 14.47
N HIS A 185 7.37 -9.35 15.23
CA HIS A 185 6.37 -8.38 15.65
C HIS A 185 5.72 -7.66 14.44
N GLU A 186 6.49 -7.32 13.41
CA GLU A 186 5.96 -6.68 12.20
C GLU A 186 5.32 -7.71 11.25
N LEU A 187 5.78 -8.96 11.24
CA LEU A 187 5.18 -10.01 10.43
C LEU A 187 3.82 -10.48 10.98
N THR A 188 3.56 -10.20 12.26
CA THR A 188 2.33 -10.56 12.97
C THR A 188 1.52 -9.36 13.46
N GLY A 189 1.85 -8.14 13.01
CA GLY A 189 1.16 -6.90 13.38
C GLY A 189 -0.34 -6.88 13.09
N TYR A 190 -0.84 -7.77 12.23
CA TYR A 190 -2.27 -7.99 11.98
C TYR A 190 -3.05 -8.49 13.21
N ARG A 191 -2.37 -9.01 14.23
CA ARG A 191 -3.01 -9.56 15.44
C ARG A 191 -3.69 -8.43 16.22
N GLY A 192 -4.88 -8.73 16.75
CA GLY A 192 -5.77 -7.70 17.33
C GLY A 192 -6.66 -6.99 16.31
N PHE A 193 -6.35 -7.05 15.00
CA PHE A 193 -7.13 -6.38 13.96
C PHE A 193 -8.00 -7.36 13.16
N LYS A 194 -9.30 -7.37 13.48
CA LYS A 194 -10.27 -8.27 12.83
C LYS A 194 -10.28 -8.05 11.32
N GLY A 195 -10.01 -9.11 10.57
CA GLY A 195 -10.05 -9.08 9.11
C GLY A 195 -8.90 -8.34 8.43
N ALA A 196 -7.88 -7.88 9.16
CA ALA A 196 -6.70 -7.22 8.59
C ALA A 196 -5.99 -8.08 7.52
N PRO A 197 -5.29 -7.49 6.56
CA PRO A 197 -4.44 -8.24 5.63
C PRO A 197 -3.10 -8.61 6.26
N THR A 198 -2.42 -9.59 5.66
CA THR A 198 -0.99 -9.90 5.90
C THR A 198 -0.12 -9.47 4.73
N THR A 199 -0.72 -8.87 3.70
CA THR A 199 -0.09 -8.51 2.43
C THR A 199 -0.62 -7.18 1.89
N THR A 200 0.12 -6.62 0.94
CA THR A 200 -0.18 -5.37 0.22
C THR A 200 -1.00 -5.60 -1.05
N ASN A 201 -1.59 -6.79 -1.26
CA ASN A 201 -2.27 -7.17 -2.51
C ASN A 201 -3.30 -6.14 -3.00
N ILE A 202 -4.02 -5.47 -2.08
CA ILE A 202 -5.02 -4.47 -2.46
C ILE A 202 -4.37 -3.29 -3.19
N ILE A 203 -3.27 -2.75 -2.65
CA ILE A 203 -2.61 -1.59 -3.22
C ILE A 203 -1.76 -1.98 -4.44
N GLU A 204 -1.21 -3.20 -4.47
CA GLU A 204 -0.60 -3.77 -5.67
C GLU A 204 -1.59 -3.87 -6.84
N GLY A 205 -2.85 -4.23 -6.57
CA GLY A 205 -3.92 -4.20 -7.56
C GLY A 205 -4.19 -2.78 -8.08
N PHE A 206 -4.21 -1.79 -7.19
CA PHE A 206 -4.38 -0.38 -7.57
C PHE A 206 -3.17 0.14 -8.36
N ASN A 207 -1.95 -0.23 -7.96
CA ASN A 207 -0.71 0.05 -8.68
C ASN A 207 -0.70 -0.57 -10.07
N SER A 208 -1.25 -1.77 -10.23
CA SER A 208 -1.36 -2.43 -11.54
C SER A 208 -2.35 -1.71 -12.45
N HIS A 209 -3.51 -1.28 -11.91
CA HIS A 209 -4.45 -0.46 -12.66
C HIS A 209 -3.83 0.87 -13.09
N LEU A 210 -3.12 1.56 -12.19
CA LEU A 210 -2.39 2.78 -12.51
C LEU A 210 -1.31 2.54 -13.56
N GLN A 211 -0.50 1.49 -13.40
CA GLN A 211 0.57 1.13 -14.33
C GLN A 211 0.06 0.93 -15.77
N SER A 212 -1.08 0.25 -15.94
CA SER A 212 -1.67 0.03 -17.27
C SER A 212 -1.98 1.35 -18.00
N ARG A 213 -2.33 2.41 -17.26
CA ARG A 213 -2.55 3.75 -17.82
C ARG A 213 -1.24 4.49 -18.06
N LEU A 214 -0.29 4.38 -17.12
CA LEU A 214 1.03 5.00 -17.25
C LEU A 214 1.84 4.43 -18.43
N GLN A 215 1.69 3.14 -18.75
CA GLN A 215 2.34 2.51 -19.90
C GLN A 215 1.94 3.18 -21.22
N SER A 216 0.65 3.49 -21.39
CA SER A 216 0.15 4.20 -22.57
C SER A 216 0.71 5.63 -22.66
N LEU A 217 0.92 6.30 -21.52
CA LEU A 217 1.45 7.66 -21.47
C LEU A 217 2.98 7.74 -21.68
N ARG A 218 3.71 6.66 -21.36
CA ARG A 218 5.18 6.54 -21.34
C ARG A 218 5.88 7.46 -20.33
N SER A 219 5.65 8.78 -20.41
CA SER A 219 6.21 9.79 -19.52
C SER A 219 5.34 11.05 -19.47
N PHE A 220 5.38 11.77 -18.36
CA PHE A 220 4.78 13.10 -18.26
C PHE A 220 5.73 14.18 -18.78
N GLU A 221 5.20 15.21 -19.45
CA GLU A 221 5.98 16.37 -19.91
C GLU A 221 6.58 17.18 -18.75
N SER A 222 5.91 17.27 -17.59
CA SER A 222 6.40 17.99 -16.42
C SER A 222 5.85 17.41 -15.11
N VAL A 223 6.43 17.80 -13.97
CA VAL A 223 5.93 17.45 -12.63
C VAL A 223 4.51 17.97 -12.43
N GLN A 224 4.22 19.19 -12.88
CA GLN A 224 2.90 19.79 -12.75
C GLN A 224 1.84 19.04 -13.57
N HIS A 225 2.20 18.60 -14.78
CA HIS A 225 1.32 17.75 -15.56
C HIS A 225 1.06 16.40 -14.86
N ALA A 226 2.11 15.77 -14.30
CA ALA A 226 1.94 14.55 -13.52
C ALA A 226 1.02 14.75 -12.30
N GLN A 227 1.15 15.87 -11.58
CA GLN A 227 0.29 16.25 -10.45
C GLN A 227 -1.18 16.33 -10.86
N LEU A 228 -1.48 17.08 -11.92
CA LEU A 228 -2.85 17.23 -12.42
C LEU A 228 -3.44 15.89 -12.86
N TRP A 229 -2.70 15.12 -13.64
CA TRP A 229 -3.17 13.85 -14.17
C TRP A 229 -3.38 12.81 -13.07
N ILE A 230 -2.42 12.65 -12.15
CA ILE A 230 -2.51 11.69 -11.04
C ILE A 230 -3.64 12.09 -10.08
N ASN A 231 -3.80 13.38 -9.79
CA ASN A 231 -4.92 13.86 -8.98
C ASN A 231 -6.27 13.51 -9.64
N GLY A 232 -6.41 13.76 -10.95
CA GLY A 232 -7.59 13.39 -11.71
C GLY A 232 -7.85 11.88 -11.72
N TYR A 233 -6.81 11.06 -11.89
CA TYR A 233 -6.89 9.60 -11.81
C TYR A 233 -7.42 9.14 -10.44
N ILE A 234 -6.87 9.69 -9.35
CA ILE A 234 -7.26 9.32 -8.00
C ILE A 234 -8.71 9.70 -7.73
N LEU A 235 -9.09 10.95 -8.02
CA LEU A 235 -10.48 11.38 -7.86
C LEU A 235 -11.43 10.52 -8.71
N LYS A 236 -11.10 10.27 -9.98
CA LYS A 236 -11.93 9.40 -10.83
C LYS A 236 -12.06 8.01 -10.21
N ARG A 237 -10.98 7.44 -9.67
CA ARG A 237 -11.00 6.13 -9.01
C ARG A 237 -11.93 6.14 -7.79
N ARG A 238 -11.82 7.16 -6.94
CA ARG A 238 -12.66 7.32 -5.74
C ARG A 238 -14.15 7.48 -6.07
N PHE A 239 -14.46 8.08 -7.21
CA PHE A 239 -15.83 8.28 -7.73
C PHE A 239 -16.34 7.16 -8.65
N THR A 240 -15.52 6.14 -8.94
CA THR A 240 -15.94 5.01 -9.79
C THR A 240 -16.54 3.92 -8.90
N LYS A 241 -17.70 3.37 -9.32
CA LYS A 241 -18.34 2.26 -8.61
C LYS A 241 -17.49 0.99 -8.72
N TYR A 242 -17.41 0.23 -7.63
CA TYR A 242 -16.82 -1.10 -7.66
C TYR A 242 -17.77 -2.08 -8.34
N THR A 243 -17.23 -2.94 -9.21
CA THR A 243 -18.02 -3.91 -9.99
C THR A 243 -17.60 -5.36 -9.80
N ASP A 244 -16.35 -5.61 -9.41
CA ASP A 244 -15.79 -6.98 -9.29
C ASP A 244 -15.09 -7.22 -7.93
N CYS A 245 -15.62 -6.67 -6.84
CA CYS A 245 -15.16 -7.03 -5.50
C CYS A 245 -15.64 -8.45 -5.15
N LYS A 246 -14.72 -9.27 -4.62
CA LYS A 246 -14.95 -10.70 -4.28
C LYS A 246 -14.77 -10.95 -2.78
N GLY A 247 -15.19 -12.13 -2.33
CA GLY A 247 -15.04 -12.58 -0.95
C GLY A 247 -15.63 -11.60 0.06
N LYS A 248 -14.85 -11.26 1.10
CA LYS A 248 -15.28 -10.34 2.16
C LYS A 248 -15.62 -8.93 1.69
N PHE A 249 -15.18 -8.53 0.49
CA PHE A 249 -15.42 -7.20 -0.08
C PHE A 249 -16.60 -7.14 -1.05
N LYS A 250 -17.34 -8.25 -1.28
CA LYS A 250 -18.48 -8.29 -2.20
C LYS A 250 -19.53 -7.20 -1.90
N HIS A 251 -19.69 -6.83 -0.63
CA HIS A 251 -20.60 -5.78 -0.15
C HIS A 251 -20.25 -4.35 -0.60
N LEU A 252 -19.07 -4.15 -1.21
CA LEU A 252 -18.63 -2.88 -1.80
C LEU A 252 -19.12 -2.71 -3.25
N ASN A 253 -19.54 -3.79 -3.93
CA ASN A 253 -20.03 -3.69 -5.31
C ASN A 253 -21.22 -2.73 -5.40
N GLY A 254 -21.23 -1.91 -6.46
CA GLY A 254 -22.19 -0.84 -6.68
C GLY A 254 -21.92 0.46 -5.91
N LYS A 255 -20.98 0.46 -4.97
CA LYS A 255 -20.58 1.64 -4.17
C LYS A 255 -19.31 2.27 -4.71
N ARG A 256 -19.11 3.57 -4.43
CA ARG A 256 -17.84 4.29 -4.70
C ARG A 256 -17.01 4.35 -3.42
N GLY A 257 -15.68 4.37 -3.53
CA GLY A 257 -14.80 4.49 -2.37
C GLY A 257 -15.15 5.71 -1.50
N VAL A 258 -15.38 6.85 -2.16
CA VAL A 258 -15.75 8.09 -1.48
C VAL A 258 -17.08 8.01 -0.72
N ASP A 259 -18.04 7.21 -1.18
CA ASP A 259 -19.33 7.06 -0.48
C ASP A 259 -19.17 6.32 0.85
N MET A 260 -18.13 5.48 0.96
CA MET A 260 -17.84 4.70 2.15
C MET A 260 -17.19 5.55 3.26
N THR A 261 -16.52 6.64 2.88
CA THR A 261 -15.71 7.48 3.78
C THR A 261 -16.26 8.89 3.97
N LYS A 262 -17.26 9.30 3.16
CA LYS A 262 -17.85 10.63 3.26
C LYS A 262 -18.46 10.90 4.64
N LYS A 263 -18.35 12.16 5.05
CA LYS A 263 -19.02 12.73 6.23
C LYS A 263 -20.52 12.48 6.18
N GLN A 264 -21.12 12.27 7.35
CA GLN A 264 -22.57 12.13 7.43
C GLN A 264 -23.27 13.40 6.93
N ARG A 265 -24.39 13.23 6.22
CA ARG A 265 -25.23 14.33 5.69
C ARG A 265 -24.53 15.28 4.71
N VAL A 266 -23.32 14.96 4.25
CA VAL A 266 -22.63 15.70 3.19
C VAL A 266 -23.06 15.18 1.82
N VAL A 267 -23.44 16.12 0.96
CA VAL A 267 -23.66 15.89 -0.48
C VAL A 267 -22.33 16.07 -1.19
N LEU A 268 -21.91 15.04 -1.93
CA LEU A 268 -20.67 15.11 -2.70
C LEU A 268 -20.90 15.90 -3.98
N PRO A 269 -19.97 16.79 -4.36
CA PRO A 269 -20.01 17.46 -5.66
C PRO A 269 -19.88 16.44 -6.81
N SER A 270 -20.52 16.74 -7.94
CA SER A 270 -20.40 15.94 -9.16
C SER A 270 -19.24 16.46 -10.01
N TYR A 271 -18.17 15.68 -10.13
CA TYR A 271 -17.02 15.99 -10.99
C TYR A 271 -16.92 15.12 -12.24
N PHE A 272 -17.61 13.98 -12.23
CA PHE A 272 -17.53 12.97 -13.29
C PHE A 272 -18.96 12.52 -13.61
N SER A 273 -19.66 13.37 -14.37
CA SER A 273 -20.94 13.06 -15.01
C SER A 273 -20.72 12.48 -16.40
#